data_AF-A0A3D2UPR7-F1
#
_entry.id   AF-A0A3D2UPR7-F1
#
_cell.length_a   1.000
_cell.length_b   1.000
_cell.length_c   1.000
_cell.angle_alpha   90.00
_cell.angle_beta   90.00
_cell.angle_gamma   90.00
#
_symmetry.space_group_name_H-M   'P 1'
#
loop_
_entity.id
_entity.type
_entity.pdbx_description
1 polymer ?
#
loop_
_entity_poly.entity_id
_entity_poly.type
_entity_poly.pdbx_seq_one_letter_code
_entity_poly.pdbx_strand_id
1 'polypeptide(L)' 'RISFARAFARVFLKFLPWEISHTIIWQISFYPETNPTFINLGFGFVYLLIGLNIFSLLKTKTKQTLYDLITKTYIVKIER' A
#
# COMPACT_ATOMS: atom_id res chain seq x y z
N ARG A 1 -11.86 -18.66 -7.05
CA ARG A 1 -10.94 -18.98 -5.92
C ARG A 1 -9.59 -18.32 -6.20
N ILE A 2 -8.96 -17.68 -5.20
CA ILE A 2 -7.63 -17.08 -5.32
C ILE A 2 -6.56 -18.12 -4.98
N SER A 3 -5.41 -18.11 -5.68
CA SER A 3 -4.27 -18.96 -5.33
C SER A 3 -3.52 -18.41 -4.11
N PHE A 4 -2.88 -19.28 -3.31
CA PHE A 4 -2.11 -18.88 -2.12
C PHE A 4 -1.10 -17.76 -2.44
N ALA A 5 -0.31 -17.92 -3.50
CA ALA A 5 0.68 -16.91 -3.91
C ALA A 5 0.06 -15.53 -4.20
N ARG A 6 -1.13 -15.49 -4.83
CA ARG A 6 -1.83 -14.22 -5.11
C ARG A 6 -2.40 -13.59 -3.85
N ALA A 7 -2.90 -14.41 -2.92
CA ALA A 7 -3.38 -13.92 -1.63
C ALA A 7 -2.21 -13.36 -0.79
N PHE A 8 -1.09 -14.08 -0.75
CA PHE A 8 0.13 -13.65 -0.06
C PHE A 8 0.66 -12.34 -0.64
N ALA A 9 0.84 -12.25 -1.96
CA ALA A 9 1.30 -11.03 -2.63
C ALA A 9 0.40 -9.83 -2.30
N ARG A 10 -0.92 -10.02 -2.28
CA ARG A 10 -1.87 -8.95 -1.95
C ARG A 10 -1.69 -8.44 -0.52
N VAL A 11 -1.47 -9.34 0.44
CA VAL A 11 -1.24 -8.98 1.84
C VAL A 11 0.12 -8.30 2.01
N PHE A 12 1.16 -8.86 1.39
CA PHE A 12 2.51 -8.30 1.41
C PHE A 12 2.56 -6.87 0.84
N LEU A 13 1.89 -6.63 -0.29
CA LEU A 13 1.81 -5.28 -0.88
C LEU A 13 1.09 -4.27 0.02
N LYS A 14 0.09 -4.71 0.79
CA LYS A 14 -0.58 -3.86 1.80
C LYS A 14 0.30 -3.56 3.01
N PHE A 15 1.24 -4.44 3.30
CA PHE A 15 2.19 -4.29 4.40
C PHE A 15 3.30 -3.27 4.08
N LEU A 16 3.65 -3.09 2.80
CA LEU A 16 4.74 -2.18 2.39
C LEU A 16 4.59 -0.73 2.92
N PRO A 17 3.47 -0.01 2.73
CA PRO A 17 3.36 1.35 3.26
C PRO A 17 3.48 1.40 4.79
N TRP A 18 2.95 0.38 5.48
CA TRP A 18 3.01 0.28 6.94
C TRP A 18 4.45 0.11 7.43
N GLU A 19 5.21 -0.79 6.81
CA GLU A 19 6.61 -1.08 7.15
C GLU A 19 7.52 0.11 6.87
N ILE A 20 7.35 0.75 5.71
CA ILE A 20 8.10 1.95 5.34
C ILE A 20 7.83 3.08 6.35
N SER A 21 6.56 3.28 6.73
CA SER A 21 6.19 4.31 7.71
C SER A 21 6.84 4.03 9.07
N HIS A 22 6.80 2.78 9.55
CA HIS A 22 7.43 2.42 10.83
C HIS A 22 8.93 2.64 10.79
N THR A 23 9.59 2.20 9.72
CA THR A 23 11.04 2.35 9.54
C THR A 23 11.44 3.84 9.62
N ILE A 24 10.69 4.72 8.94
CA ILE A 24 10.96 6.17 8.95
C ILE A 24 10.72 6.77 10.34
N ILE A 25 9.63 6.38 11.02
CA ILE A 25 9.32 6.88 12.37
C ILE A 25 10.43 6.49 13.37
N TRP A 26 10.89 5.23 13.34
CA TRP A 26 11.99 4.78 14.17
C TRP A 26 13.29 5.51 13.84
N GLN A 27 13.57 5.74 12.55
CA GLN A 27 14.74 6.49 12.12
C GLN A 27 14.75 7.91 12.69
N ILE A 28 13.61 8.61 12.64
CA ILE A 28 13.47 9.95 13.24
C ILE A 28 13.68 9.90 14.76
N SER A 29 13.11 8.88 15.42
CA SER A 29 13.17 8.76 16.87
C SER A 29 14.57 8.44 17.40
N PHE A 30 15.35 7.61 16.71
CA PHE A 30 16.67 7.19 17.16
C PHE A 30 17.81 8.01 16.56
N TYR A 31 17.60 8.61 15.40
CA TYR A 31 18.60 9.38 14.67
C TYR A 31 18.01 10.72 14.23
N PRO A 32 17.87 11.69 15.14
CA PRO A 32 17.28 13.00 14.83
C PRO A 32 18.09 13.81 13.81
N GLU A 33 19.39 13.50 13.67
CA GLU A 33 20.29 14.08 12.66
C GLU A 33 20.06 13.55 11.24
N THR A 34 19.09 12.63 11.07
CA THR A 34 18.77 12.06 9.75
C THR A 34 18.33 13.17 8.79
N ASN A 35 18.88 13.12 7.58
CA ASN A 35 18.60 14.12 6.56
C ASN A 35 17.07 14.23 6.29
N PRO A 36 16.47 15.43 6.49
CA PRO A 36 15.03 15.65 6.33
C PRO A 36 14.50 15.31 4.95
N THR A 37 15.31 15.42 3.90
CA THR A 37 14.93 15.09 2.53
C THR A 37 14.59 13.61 2.38
N PHE A 38 15.35 12.71 3.01
CA PHE A 38 15.07 11.28 2.95
C PHE A 38 13.76 10.92 3.67
N ILE A 39 13.52 11.54 4.82
CA ILE A 39 12.27 11.39 5.59
C ILE A 39 11.08 11.85 4.75
N ASN A 40 11.17 13.05 4.16
CA ASN A 40 10.11 13.63 3.34
C ASN A 40 9.83 12.80 2.08
N LEU A 41 10.86 12.29 1.41
CA LEU A 41 10.71 11.39 0.26
C LEU A 41 10.04 10.07 0.67
N GLY A 42 10.44 9.50 1.80
CA GLY A 42 9.86 8.27 2.32
C GLY A 42 8.37 8.41 2.62
N PHE A 43 7.97 9.46 3.36
CA PHE A 43 6.56 9.75 3.61
C PHE A 43 5.82 10.12 2.31
N GLY A 44 6.43 10.90 1.43
CA GLY A 44 5.87 11.22 0.11
C GLY A 44 5.53 9.96 -0.69
N PHE A 45 6.41 8.95 -0.66
CA PHE A 45 6.18 7.66 -1.29
C PHE A 45 5.03 6.88 -0.64
N VAL A 46 4.96 6.85 0.70
CA VAL A 46 3.84 6.23 1.44
C VAL A 46 2.51 6.89 1.05
N TYR A 47 2.44 8.23 1.06
CA TYR A 47 1.24 8.96 0.68
C TYR A 47 0.87 8.75 -0.79
N LEU A 48 1.86 8.64 -1.69
CA LEU A 48 1.62 8.28 -3.08
C LEU A 48 0.98 6.90 -3.19
N LEU A 49 1.47 5.89 -2.46
CA LEU A 49 0.87 4.56 -2.46
C LEU A 49 -0.56 4.57 -1.92
N ILE A 50 -0.83 5.33 -0.86
CA ILE A 50 -2.18 5.52 -0.33
C ILE A 50 -3.08 6.19 -1.38
N GLY A 51 -2.61 7.28 -1.99
CA GLY A 51 -3.34 8.03 -3.00
C GLY A 51 -3.67 7.19 -4.24
N LEU A 52 -2.71 6.41 -4.74
CA LEU A 52 -2.93 5.49 -5.86
C LEU A 52 -3.95 4.40 -5.52
N ASN A 53 -3.97 3.91 -4.28
CA ASN A 53 -4.99 2.94 -3.86
C ASN A 53 -6.40 3.55 -3.85
N ILE A 54 -6.56 4.73 -3.27
CA ILE A 54 -7.85 5.45 -3.26
C ILE A 54 -8.27 5.77 -4.69
N PHE A 55 -7.36 6.28 -5.51
CA PHE A 55 -7.64 6.59 -6.90
C PHE A 55 -8.06 5.35 -7.70
N SER A 56 -7.35 4.23 -7.55
CA SER A 56 -7.72 2.95 -8.15
C SER A 56 -9.12 2.50 -7.73
N LEU A 57 -9.43 2.62 -6.44
CA LEU A 57 -10.72 2.24 -5.87
C LEU A 57 -11.87 3.05 -6.49
N LEU A 58 -11.65 4.35 -6.73
CA LEU A 58 -12.64 5.25 -7.32
C LEU A 58 -12.79 5.06 -8.83
N LYS A 59 -11.71 4.77 -9.54
CA LYS A 59 -11.71 4.63 -11.00
C LYS A 59 -12.27 3.28 -11.47
N THR A 60 -12.11 2.23 -10.68
CA THR A 60 -12.49 0.87 -11.09
C THR A 60 -13.96 0.57 -10.78
N LYS A 61 -14.71 0.08 -11.77
CA LYS A 61 -16.13 -0.29 -11.61
C LYS A 61 -16.36 -1.37 -10.54
N THR A 62 -15.35 -2.21 -10.34
CA THR A 62 -15.28 -3.32 -9.38
C THR A 62 -14.72 -2.91 -8.01
N LYS A 63 -14.39 -1.62 -7.81
CA LYS A 63 -13.77 -1.08 -6.60
C LYS A 63 -12.52 -1.86 -6.19
N GLN A 64 -11.60 -2.04 -7.13
CA GLN A 64 -10.29 -2.65 -6.93
C GLN A 64 -9.29 -1.61 -6.44
N THR A 65 -8.57 -1.94 -5.37
CA THR A 65 -7.40 -1.18 -4.91
C THR A 65 -6.22 -1.37 -5.88
N LEU A 66 -5.16 -0.56 -5.75
CA LEU A 66 -3.97 -0.71 -6.61
C LEU A 66 -3.37 -2.12 -6.47
N TYR A 67 -3.34 -2.63 -5.23
CA TYR A 67 -2.86 -3.97 -4.94
C TYR A 67 -3.71 -5.04 -5.64
N ASP A 68 -5.03 -4.84 -5.69
CA ASP A 68 -5.95 -5.75 -6.36
C ASP A 68 -5.73 -5.80 -7.87
N LEU A 69 -5.40 -4.66 -8.48
CA LEU A 69 -5.02 -4.58 -9.89
C LEU A 69 -3.71 -5.32 -10.16
N ILE A 70 -2.69 -5.11 -9.31
CA ILE A 70 -1.39 -5.79 -9.42
C ILE A 70 -1.56 -7.31 -9.31
N THR A 71 -2.35 -7.78 -8.34
CA THR A 71 -2.57 -9.22 -8.15
C THR A 71 -3.65 -9.82 -9.06
N LYS A 72 -4.24 -9.01 -9.94
CA LYS A 72 -5.35 -9.39 -10.85
C LYS A 72 -6.51 -10.05 -10.10
N THR A 73 -6.92 -9.47 -8.99
CA THR A 73 -7.99 -9.96 -8.11
C THR A 73 -9.10 -8.93 -8.00
N TYR A 74 -10.35 -9.35 -7.96
CA TYR A 74 -11.50 -8.45 -7.77
C TYR A 74 -12.49 -9.03 -6.77
N ILE A 75 -13.32 -8.17 -6.19
CA ILE A 75 -14.36 -8.56 -5.24
C ILE A 75 -15.62 -8.94 -6.03
N VAL A 76 -16.13 -10.15 -5.78
CA VAL A 76 -17.42 -10.60 -6.29
C VAL A 76 -18.46 -10.35 -5.21
N LYS A 77 -19.49 -9.55 -5.51
CA LYS A 77 -20.68 -9.47 -4.65
C LYS A 77 -21.53 -10.69 -4.94
N ILE A 78 -21.76 -11.50 -3.91
CA ILE A 78 -22.77 -12.55 -3.95
C ILE A 78 -24.04 -11.90 -3.42
N GLU A 79 -24.97 -11.54 -4.30
CA GLU A 79 -26.34 -11.22 -3.86
C GLU A 79 -26.93 -12.50 -3.29
N ARG A 80 -27.43 -12.40 -2.06
CA ARG A 80 -27.99 -13.51 -1.29
C ARG A 80 -29.50 -13.40 -1.28
#